data_AF-A0A7G3ZCD8-F1
#
_entry.id   AF-A0A7G3ZCD8-F1
#
_cell.length_a   1.000
_cell.length_b   1.000
_cell.length_c   1.000
_cell.angle_alpha   90.00
_cell.angle_beta   90.00
_cell.angle_gamma   90.00
#
_symmetry.space_group_name_H-M   'P 1'
#
loop_
_entity.id
_entity.type
_entity.pdbx_description
1 polymer ?
#
loop_
_entity_poly.entity_id
_entity_poly.type
_entity_poly.pdbx_seq_one_letter_code
_entity_poly.pdbx_strand_id
1 'polypeptide(L)'
;MSRCLESWRCVSSMSSDGLRDFRTEVEVLEDVTTRGSEQTLRDQEERLISAIREITQSITSMSHENNLVRLDGVDGNAGAITIDLSSLAERIAEFDKLIELLKMTHLEQETLDFFLRYTISSAELLQLKSTHDQQYVEMESAVKALEREIEEAHHRWIDETKLQISNAAEQIVKDQDTVNELYLETADILDDCDQLLVEVEKMREEKERYKKQVERQKPSVAKVFDEWDEVRRCQNDLKHLEAQIAQLELIKKDFEAKDTAKKLTQDPKLNELGCTLDSLIRLWESNFLPNPGWHDLEIYPQIKKIQFDVLEIFTVLIALDGGYRISDVTIYRKGEGGMSVDEDLQSELKQQNVGSRDVYKSMEAITGYLIGLAPVK
;
A
#
# COMPACT_ATOMS: atom_id res chain seq x y z
N MET A 1 -135.79 -84.64 -70.10
CA MET A 1 -136.75 -85.20 -71.08
C MET A 1 -136.62 -84.36 -72.34
N SER A 2 -135.85 -84.84 -73.31
CA SER A 2 -136.37 -85.36 -74.60
C SER A 2 -137.10 -84.27 -75.42
N ARG A 3 -136.72 -83.93 -76.65
CA ARG A 3 -135.92 -84.65 -77.64
C ARG A 3 -135.71 -83.78 -78.89
N CYS A 4 -134.70 -84.18 -79.66
CA CYS A 4 -134.56 -84.14 -81.12
C CYS A 4 -134.41 -82.78 -81.83
N LEU A 5 -133.30 -82.50 -82.52
CA LEU A 5 -132.74 -83.10 -83.76
C LEU A 5 -133.54 -82.77 -85.03
N GLU A 6 -132.77 -82.42 -86.06
CA GLU A 6 -133.06 -82.34 -87.51
C GLU A 6 -133.16 -80.90 -88.05
N SER A 7 -132.20 -80.44 -88.85
CA SER A 7 -131.94 -80.80 -90.26
C SER A 7 -132.29 -79.58 -91.12
N TRP A 8 -131.31 -78.77 -91.53
CA TRP A 8 -130.74 -78.87 -92.88
C TRP A 8 -131.76 -79.27 -93.96
N ARG A 9 -132.42 -78.27 -94.56
CA ARG A 9 -132.62 -78.16 -96.01
C ARG A 9 -133.42 -76.91 -96.34
N CYS A 10 -132.75 -75.93 -96.93
CA CYS A 10 -132.97 -75.57 -98.33
C CYS A 10 -132.28 -74.23 -98.61
N VAL A 11 -131.07 -74.34 -99.14
CA VAL A 11 -130.53 -73.38 -100.10
C VAL A 11 -131.54 -73.27 -101.23
N SER A 12 -132.05 -72.06 -101.49
CA SER A 12 -132.32 -71.52 -102.84
C SER A 12 -133.01 -70.15 -102.73
N SER A 13 -132.21 -69.10 -102.58
CA SER A 13 -132.34 -67.87 -103.37
C SER A 13 -131.23 -66.92 -102.93
N MET A 14 -130.15 -66.90 -103.69
CA MET A 14 -129.24 -65.76 -103.70
C MET A 14 -130.03 -64.56 -104.23
N SER A 15 -130.34 -63.60 -103.37
CA SER A 15 -130.61 -62.22 -103.78
C SER A 15 -129.28 -61.46 -103.76
N SER A 16 -129.02 -60.72 -104.83
CA SER A 16 -127.81 -59.93 -105.08
C SER A 16 -127.61 -58.73 -104.14
N ASP A 17 -128.31 -58.69 -103.00
CA ASP A 17 -128.17 -57.65 -101.98
C ASP A 17 -127.05 -57.95 -100.98
N GLY A 18 -126.77 -59.22 -100.70
CA GLY A 18 -125.74 -59.59 -99.72
C GLY A 18 -124.30 -59.21 -100.14
N LEU A 19 -124.02 -59.19 -101.45
CA LEU A 19 -122.69 -58.85 -101.98
C LEU A 19 -122.39 -57.34 -101.91
N ARG A 20 -123.43 -56.48 -101.89
CA ARG A 20 -123.26 -55.04 -101.64
C ARG A 20 -123.04 -54.78 -100.15
N ASP A 21 -123.74 -55.50 -99.30
CA ASP A 21 -123.61 -55.42 -97.84
C ASP A 21 -122.19 -55.78 -97.36
N PHE A 22 -121.61 -56.89 -97.88
CA PHE A 22 -120.24 -57.27 -97.53
C PHE A 22 -119.19 -56.27 -97.99
N ARG A 23 -119.40 -55.58 -99.12
CA ARG A 23 -118.46 -54.58 -99.62
C ARG A 23 -118.45 -53.35 -98.73
N THR A 24 -119.63 -52.87 -98.33
CA THR A 24 -119.76 -51.75 -97.40
C THR A 24 -119.23 -52.11 -96.02
N GLU A 25 -119.42 -53.35 -95.56
CA GLU A 25 -118.89 -53.82 -94.29
C GLU A 25 -117.36 -53.92 -94.31
N VAL A 26 -116.75 -54.34 -95.42
CA VAL A 26 -115.29 -54.36 -95.61
C VAL A 26 -114.71 -52.94 -95.70
N GLU A 27 -115.35 -52.02 -96.43
CA GLU A 27 -114.91 -50.61 -96.50
C GLU A 27 -114.98 -49.92 -95.12
N VAL A 28 -116.01 -50.23 -94.32
CA VAL A 28 -116.11 -49.75 -92.93
C VAL A 28 -115.04 -50.40 -92.05
N LEU A 29 -114.75 -51.69 -92.22
CA LEU A 29 -113.69 -52.36 -91.46
C LEU A 29 -112.31 -51.81 -91.82
N GLU A 30 -112.07 -51.49 -93.08
CA GLU A 30 -110.85 -50.85 -93.59
C GLU A 30 -110.70 -49.44 -93.00
N ASP A 31 -111.75 -48.61 -93.00
CA ASP A 31 -111.71 -47.27 -92.39
C ASP A 31 -111.46 -47.37 -90.88
N VAL A 32 -112.13 -48.29 -90.18
CA VAL A 32 -111.94 -48.52 -88.73
C VAL A 32 -110.53 -49.02 -88.42
N THR A 33 -109.99 -49.94 -89.23
CA THR A 33 -108.63 -50.46 -89.04
C THR A 33 -107.58 -49.40 -89.34
N THR A 34 -107.78 -48.61 -90.40
CA THR A 34 -106.87 -47.53 -90.78
C THR A 34 -106.85 -46.44 -89.72
N ARG A 35 -108.03 -46.01 -89.23
CA ARG A 35 -108.14 -45.04 -88.12
C ARG A 35 -107.58 -45.59 -86.81
N GLY A 36 -107.78 -46.88 -86.53
CA GLY A 36 -107.18 -47.55 -85.38
C GLY A 36 -105.65 -47.62 -85.46
N SER A 37 -105.10 -47.89 -86.63
CA SER A 37 -103.66 -47.91 -86.89
C SER A 37 -103.05 -46.51 -86.79
N GLU A 38 -103.69 -45.50 -87.40
CA GLU A 38 -103.25 -44.11 -87.32
C GLU A 38 -103.28 -43.59 -85.88
N GLN A 39 -104.32 -43.92 -85.12
CA GLN A 39 -104.39 -43.55 -83.71
C GLN A 39 -103.28 -44.21 -82.90
N THR A 40 -103.02 -45.50 -83.13
CA THR A 40 -101.94 -46.23 -82.43
C THR A 40 -100.57 -45.65 -82.77
N LEU A 41 -100.32 -45.25 -84.02
CA LEU A 41 -99.08 -44.61 -84.43
C LEU A 41 -98.90 -43.23 -83.78
N ARG A 42 -99.96 -42.43 -83.71
CA ARG A 42 -99.94 -41.14 -83.00
C ARG A 42 -99.66 -41.32 -81.51
N ASP A 43 -100.32 -42.29 -80.87
CA ASP A 43 -100.09 -42.60 -79.46
C ASP A 43 -98.64 -43.09 -79.22
N GLN A 44 -98.06 -43.85 -80.15
CA GLN A 44 -96.66 -44.28 -80.07
C GLN A 44 -95.69 -43.11 -80.25
N GLU A 45 -95.94 -42.21 -81.20
CA GLU A 45 -95.11 -41.03 -81.44
C GLU A 45 -95.19 -40.05 -80.28
N GLU A 46 -96.37 -39.83 -79.70
CA GLU A 46 -96.55 -39.01 -78.49
C GLU A 46 -95.78 -39.60 -77.30
N ARG A 47 -95.82 -40.93 -77.10
CA ARG A 47 -95.02 -41.60 -76.07
C ARG A 47 -93.52 -41.43 -76.30
N LEU A 48 -93.07 -41.51 -77.55
CA LEU A 48 -91.65 -41.39 -77.90
C LEU A 48 -91.16 -39.95 -77.67
N ILE A 49 -91.94 -38.95 -78.06
CA ILE A 49 -91.67 -37.54 -77.78
C ILE A 49 -91.66 -37.28 -76.27
N SER A 50 -92.61 -37.84 -75.53
CA SER A 50 -92.65 -37.71 -74.07
C SER A 50 -91.42 -38.35 -73.40
N ALA A 51 -91.01 -39.54 -73.84
CA ALA A 51 -89.82 -40.21 -73.32
C ALA A 51 -88.53 -39.43 -73.63
N ILE A 52 -88.38 -38.90 -74.84
CA ILE A 52 -87.24 -38.05 -75.21
C ILE A 52 -87.22 -36.79 -74.34
N ARG A 53 -88.39 -36.19 -74.10
CA ARG A 53 -88.51 -35.01 -73.24
C ARG A 53 -88.15 -35.33 -71.79
N GLU A 54 -88.58 -36.46 -71.25
CA GLU A 54 -88.21 -36.90 -69.89
C GLU A 54 -86.71 -37.18 -69.76
N ILE A 55 -86.10 -37.86 -70.74
CA ILE A 55 -84.65 -38.11 -70.78
C ILE A 55 -83.88 -36.78 -70.85
N THR A 56 -84.32 -35.88 -71.72
CA THR A 56 -83.71 -34.56 -71.87
C THR A 56 -83.82 -33.76 -70.57
N GLN A 57 -85.00 -33.79 -69.93
CA GLN A 57 -85.23 -33.09 -68.67
C GLN A 57 -84.38 -33.68 -67.53
N SER A 58 -84.25 -35.00 -67.45
CA SER A 58 -83.37 -35.68 -66.49
C SER A 58 -81.91 -35.29 -66.68
N ILE A 59 -81.42 -35.25 -67.92
CA ILE A 59 -80.04 -34.85 -68.24
C ILE A 59 -79.82 -33.36 -67.92
N THR A 60 -80.77 -32.47 -68.21
CA THR A 60 -80.66 -31.05 -67.84
C THR A 60 -80.64 -30.84 -66.32
N SER A 61 -81.44 -31.60 -65.55
CA SER A 61 -81.39 -31.54 -64.09
C SER A 61 -80.05 -32.04 -63.55
N MET A 62 -79.51 -33.14 -64.11
CA MET A 62 -78.19 -33.63 -63.74
C MET A 62 -77.07 -32.65 -64.07
N SER A 63 -77.13 -31.94 -65.20
CA SER A 63 -76.16 -30.90 -65.58
C SER A 63 -76.25 -29.68 -64.65
N HIS A 64 -77.44 -29.33 -64.16
CA HIS A 64 -77.61 -28.21 -63.22
C HIS A 64 -77.06 -28.54 -61.82
N GLU A 65 -77.21 -29.78 -61.37
CA GLU A 65 -76.73 -30.24 -60.06
C GLU A 65 -75.25 -30.65 -60.07
N ASN A 66 -74.70 -31.05 -61.23
CA ASN A 66 -73.31 -31.47 -61.38
C ASN A 66 -72.59 -30.73 -62.51
N ASN A 67 -71.51 -30.02 -62.16
CA ASN A 67 -70.60 -29.35 -63.11
C ASN A 67 -69.73 -30.30 -63.98
N LEU A 68 -70.01 -31.61 -63.95
CA LEU A 68 -69.25 -32.64 -64.66
C LEU A 68 -69.71 -32.82 -66.12
N VAL A 69 -70.94 -32.41 -66.45
CA VAL A 69 -71.49 -32.55 -67.81
C VAL A 69 -71.94 -31.18 -68.31
N ARG A 70 -71.23 -30.67 -69.32
CA ARG A 70 -71.62 -29.45 -70.04
C ARG A 70 -72.43 -29.84 -71.28
N LEU A 71 -73.62 -29.25 -71.40
CA LEU A 71 -74.47 -29.39 -72.59
C LEU A 71 -74.16 -28.20 -73.50
N ASP A 72 -73.57 -28.45 -74.66
CA ASP A 72 -73.42 -27.41 -75.69
C ASP A 72 -74.68 -27.38 -76.56
N GLY A 73 -75.30 -26.20 -76.65
CA GLY A 73 -76.51 -25.97 -77.44
C GLY A 73 -77.77 -25.58 -76.66
N VAL A 74 -77.66 -24.85 -75.54
CA VAL A 74 -78.83 -24.29 -74.83
C VAL A 74 -79.31 -22.93 -75.40
N ASP A 75 -78.74 -22.47 -76.51
CA ASP A 75 -79.25 -21.31 -77.24
C ASP A 75 -79.96 -21.72 -78.55
N GLY A 76 -81.23 -22.08 -78.39
CA GLY A 76 -82.25 -21.53 -79.29
C GLY A 76 -82.66 -22.29 -80.55
N ASN A 77 -82.29 -23.55 -80.79
CA ASN A 77 -82.92 -24.33 -81.86
C ASN A 77 -83.05 -25.82 -81.53
N ALA A 78 -84.25 -26.35 -81.78
CA ALA A 78 -84.69 -27.71 -81.47
C ALA A 78 -84.01 -28.80 -82.34
N GLY A 79 -82.68 -28.92 -82.25
CA GLY A 79 -81.91 -29.95 -82.94
C GLY A 79 -80.67 -30.37 -82.16
N ALA A 80 -80.69 -31.60 -81.66
CA ALA A 80 -79.57 -32.39 -81.13
C ALA A 80 -78.69 -31.71 -80.06
N ILE A 81 -79.06 -31.90 -78.79
CA ILE A 81 -78.18 -31.67 -77.63
C ILE A 81 -76.99 -32.63 -77.75
N THR A 82 -75.77 -32.09 -77.87
CA THR A 82 -74.54 -32.91 -77.88
C THR A 82 -73.85 -32.80 -76.52
N ILE A 83 -73.55 -33.95 -75.94
CA ILE A 83 -72.92 -34.07 -74.62
C ILE A 83 -71.41 -34.06 -74.83
N ASP A 84 -70.70 -33.09 -74.26
CA ASP A 84 -69.24 -33.07 -74.30
C ASP A 84 -68.64 -33.86 -73.13
N LEU A 85 -68.24 -35.11 -73.40
CA LEU A 85 -67.60 -36.01 -72.43
C LEU A 85 -66.09 -35.81 -72.30
N SER A 86 -65.46 -34.96 -73.13
CA SER A 86 -64.00 -34.84 -73.16
C SER A 86 -63.43 -34.16 -71.91
N SER A 87 -64.21 -33.27 -71.29
CA SER A 87 -63.84 -32.54 -70.07
C SER A 87 -64.02 -33.32 -68.75
N LEU A 88 -64.61 -34.52 -68.80
CA LEU A 88 -64.89 -35.33 -67.62
C LEU A 88 -63.62 -35.91 -67.00
N ALA A 89 -62.69 -36.38 -67.83
CA ALA A 89 -61.45 -37.02 -67.39
C ALA A 89 -60.54 -36.04 -66.63
N GLU A 90 -60.42 -34.80 -67.09
CA GLU A 90 -59.63 -33.76 -66.43
C GLU A 90 -60.22 -33.37 -65.07
N ARG A 91 -61.54 -33.24 -64.98
CA ARG A 91 -62.21 -32.90 -63.70
C ARG A 91 -62.13 -34.02 -62.67
N ILE A 92 -62.17 -35.28 -63.09
CA ILE A 92 -61.96 -36.42 -62.18
C ILE A 92 -60.54 -36.36 -61.60
N ALA A 93 -59.53 -36.07 -62.42
CA ALA A 93 -58.15 -35.92 -61.95
C ALA A 93 -57.98 -34.72 -60.98
N GLU A 94 -58.68 -33.61 -61.21
CA GLU A 94 -58.71 -32.48 -60.27
C GLU A 94 -59.34 -32.85 -58.92
N PHE A 95 -60.43 -33.63 -58.94
CA PHE A 95 -61.06 -34.15 -57.73
C PHE A 95 -60.19 -35.15 -56.96
N ASP A 96 -59.48 -36.03 -57.66
CA ASP A 96 -58.52 -36.95 -57.03
C ASP A 96 -57.40 -36.18 -56.34
N LYS A 97 -56.89 -35.11 -56.98
CA LYS A 97 -55.88 -34.24 -56.40
C LYS A 97 -56.39 -33.50 -55.16
N LEU A 98 -57.65 -33.04 -55.19
CA LEU A 98 -58.29 -32.41 -54.02
C LEU A 98 -58.46 -33.41 -52.87
N ILE A 99 -58.84 -34.66 -53.17
CA ILE A 99 -58.98 -35.73 -52.19
C ILE A 99 -57.63 -36.09 -51.56
N GLU A 100 -56.54 -36.16 -52.34
CA GLU A 100 -55.20 -36.36 -51.81
C GLU A 100 -54.76 -35.21 -50.88
N LEU A 101 -55.04 -33.96 -51.27
CA LEU A 101 -54.78 -32.80 -50.43
C LEU A 101 -55.55 -32.86 -49.11
N LEU A 102 -56.84 -33.23 -49.17
CA LEU A 102 -57.68 -33.38 -47.98
C LEU A 102 -57.13 -34.48 -47.05
N LYS A 103 -56.70 -35.61 -47.61
CA LYS A 103 -56.07 -36.71 -46.85
C LYS A 103 -54.79 -36.24 -46.16
N MET A 104 -53.91 -35.52 -46.85
CA MET A 104 -52.68 -35.00 -46.27
C MET A 104 -52.96 -34.02 -45.12
N THR A 105 -53.89 -33.09 -45.31
CA THR A 105 -54.28 -32.15 -44.24
C THR A 105 -54.90 -32.85 -43.03
N HIS A 106 -55.69 -33.89 -43.24
CA HIS A 106 -56.26 -34.68 -42.15
C HIS A 106 -55.17 -35.45 -41.39
N LEU A 107 -54.19 -36.02 -42.11
CA LEU A 107 -53.04 -36.70 -41.51
C LEU A 107 -52.17 -35.75 -40.70
N GLU A 108 -51.95 -34.52 -41.19
CA GLU A 108 -51.24 -33.48 -40.44
C GLU A 108 -52.01 -33.09 -39.18
N GLN A 109 -53.34 -32.97 -39.26
CA GLN A 109 -54.19 -32.66 -38.11
C GLN A 109 -54.18 -33.79 -37.07
N GLU A 110 -54.26 -35.06 -37.50
CA GLU A 110 -54.13 -36.21 -36.60
C GLU A 110 -52.73 -36.31 -35.99
N THR A 111 -51.68 -35.99 -36.75
CA THR A 111 -50.30 -35.98 -36.25
C THR A 111 -50.09 -34.87 -35.22
N LEU A 112 -50.68 -33.68 -35.45
CA LEU A 112 -50.68 -32.58 -34.50
C LEU A 112 -51.46 -32.94 -33.23
N ASP A 113 -52.63 -33.58 -33.35
CA ASP A 113 -53.41 -34.05 -32.20
C ASP A 113 -52.64 -35.10 -31.40
N PHE A 114 -52.01 -36.08 -32.06
CA PHE A 114 -51.14 -37.06 -31.42
C PHE A 114 -49.95 -36.41 -30.73
N PHE A 115 -49.31 -35.43 -31.36
CA PHE A 115 -48.20 -34.68 -30.78
C PHE A 115 -48.65 -33.90 -29.54
N LEU A 116 -49.77 -33.19 -29.60
CA LEU A 116 -50.32 -32.43 -28.48
C LEU A 116 -50.76 -33.36 -27.34
N ARG A 117 -51.45 -34.46 -27.65
CA ARG A 117 -51.86 -35.44 -26.64
C ARG A 117 -50.65 -36.08 -25.98
N TYR A 118 -49.60 -36.43 -26.74
CA TYR A 118 -48.38 -36.98 -26.18
C TYR A 118 -47.61 -35.95 -25.37
N THR A 119 -47.39 -34.73 -25.87
CA THR A 119 -46.62 -33.69 -25.16
C THR A 119 -47.34 -33.15 -23.93
N ILE A 120 -48.65 -32.94 -23.98
CA ILE A 120 -49.45 -32.46 -22.84
C ILE A 120 -49.67 -33.57 -21.81
N SER A 121 -49.76 -34.85 -22.24
CA SER A 121 -49.94 -35.98 -21.30
C SER A 121 -48.62 -36.55 -20.75
N SER A 122 -47.49 -36.37 -21.45
CA SER A 122 -46.16 -36.83 -21.00
C SER A 122 -45.37 -35.75 -20.27
N ALA A 123 -45.70 -34.47 -20.46
CA ALA A 123 -45.49 -33.50 -19.41
C ALA A 123 -46.43 -33.92 -18.28
N GLU A 124 -45.90 -34.67 -17.32
CA GLU A 124 -46.35 -34.58 -15.94
C GLU A 124 -46.38 -33.07 -15.64
N LEU A 125 -47.56 -32.47 -15.82
CA LEU A 125 -47.89 -31.18 -15.29
C LEU A 125 -47.66 -31.35 -13.80
N LEU A 126 -46.44 -31.01 -13.36
CA LEU A 126 -46.16 -30.55 -12.01
C LEU A 126 -47.44 -29.88 -11.56
N GLN A 127 -48.10 -30.43 -10.54
CA GLN A 127 -49.48 -30.08 -10.18
C GLN A 127 -49.66 -28.61 -9.75
N LEU A 128 -48.60 -27.81 -9.88
CA LEU A 128 -48.48 -26.37 -9.76
C LEU A 128 -49.35 -25.63 -10.79
N LYS A 129 -50.64 -25.56 -10.52
CA LYS A 129 -51.60 -24.79 -11.31
C LYS A 129 -51.63 -23.29 -10.96
N SER A 130 -50.96 -22.87 -9.87
CA SER A 130 -51.05 -21.50 -9.35
C SER A 130 -49.83 -21.11 -8.51
N THR A 131 -49.50 -19.82 -8.48
CA THR A 131 -48.50 -19.24 -7.55
C THR A 131 -48.88 -19.35 -6.08
N HIS A 132 -50.12 -19.74 -5.77
CA HIS A 132 -50.64 -19.96 -4.43
C HIS A 132 -50.66 -21.44 -4.04
N ASP A 133 -50.16 -22.32 -4.90
CA ASP A 133 -50.09 -23.74 -4.60
C ASP A 133 -49.07 -23.98 -3.48
N GLN A 134 -49.41 -24.84 -2.53
CA GLN A 134 -48.67 -24.92 -1.28
C GLN A 134 -47.23 -25.41 -1.49
N GLN A 135 -47.01 -26.31 -2.44
CA GLN A 135 -45.68 -26.76 -2.84
C GLN A 135 -44.84 -25.62 -3.47
N TYR A 136 -45.47 -24.69 -4.20
CA TYR A 136 -44.79 -23.52 -4.76
C TYR A 136 -44.32 -22.59 -3.66
N VAL A 137 -45.22 -22.28 -2.72
CA VAL A 137 -44.94 -21.36 -1.60
C VAL A 137 -43.86 -21.92 -0.68
N GLU A 138 -43.91 -23.23 -0.40
CA GLU A 138 -42.87 -23.91 0.37
C GLU A 138 -41.52 -23.84 -0.34
N MET A 139 -41.47 -24.10 -1.65
CA MET A 139 -40.24 -24.02 -2.43
C MET A 139 -39.70 -22.59 -2.57
N GLU A 140 -40.57 -21.60 -2.78
CA GLU A 140 -40.20 -20.18 -2.82
C GLU A 140 -39.65 -19.73 -1.45
N SER A 141 -40.26 -20.18 -0.35
CA SER A 141 -39.78 -19.88 1.00
C SER A 141 -38.42 -20.53 1.28
N ALA A 142 -38.20 -21.76 0.78
CA ALA A 142 -36.93 -22.45 0.90
C ALA A 142 -35.83 -21.76 0.09
N VAL A 143 -36.13 -21.33 -1.14
CA VAL A 143 -35.21 -20.54 -1.96
C VAL A 143 -34.85 -19.22 -1.27
N LYS A 144 -35.84 -18.47 -0.78
CA LYS A 144 -35.59 -17.22 -0.03
C LYS A 144 -34.84 -17.42 1.28
N ALA A 145 -34.98 -18.58 1.92
CA ALA A 145 -34.19 -18.92 3.11
C ALA A 145 -32.74 -19.20 2.72
N LEU A 146 -32.53 -19.96 1.64
CA LEU A 146 -31.19 -20.26 1.11
C LEU A 146 -30.47 -18.99 0.62
N GLU A 147 -31.18 -18.11 -0.09
CA GLU A 147 -30.65 -16.82 -0.53
C GLU A 147 -30.19 -15.97 0.65
N ARG A 148 -31.02 -15.85 1.70
CA ARG A 148 -30.63 -15.13 2.92
C ARG A 148 -29.45 -15.77 3.64
N GLU A 149 -29.39 -17.09 3.72
CA GLU A 149 -28.26 -17.79 4.33
C GLU A 149 -26.95 -17.53 3.57
N ILE A 150 -27.01 -17.55 2.23
CA ILE A 150 -25.87 -17.22 1.36
C ILE A 150 -25.48 -15.75 1.51
N GLU A 151 -26.45 -14.82 1.52
CA GLU A 151 -26.20 -13.40 1.74
C GLU A 151 -25.55 -13.14 3.11
N GLU A 152 -26.04 -13.77 4.17
CA GLU A 152 -25.45 -13.67 5.51
C GLU A 152 -24.04 -14.25 5.55
N ALA A 153 -23.80 -15.41 4.91
CA ALA A 153 -22.48 -15.99 4.81
C ALA A 153 -21.49 -15.07 4.06
N HIS A 154 -21.94 -14.47 2.96
CA HIS A 154 -21.17 -13.47 2.23
C HIS A 154 -20.90 -12.21 3.06
N HIS A 155 -21.88 -11.70 3.80
CA HIS A 155 -21.68 -10.55 4.69
C HIS A 155 -20.65 -10.85 5.78
N ARG A 156 -20.74 -12.01 6.43
CA ARG A 156 -19.74 -12.45 7.43
C ARG A 156 -18.34 -12.56 6.82
N TRP A 157 -18.23 -13.12 5.61
CA TRP A 157 -16.95 -13.23 4.92
C TRP A 157 -16.38 -11.86 4.53
N ILE A 158 -17.23 -10.92 4.10
CA ILE A 158 -16.84 -9.54 3.83
C ILE A 158 -16.33 -8.86 5.10
N ASP A 159 -17.03 -9.02 6.22
CA ASP A 159 -16.63 -8.38 7.48
C ASP A 159 -15.34 -8.97 8.05
N GLU A 160 -15.14 -10.29 7.94
CA GLU A 160 -13.87 -10.94 8.26
C GLU A 160 -12.73 -10.41 7.37
N THR A 161 -12.97 -10.28 6.06
CA THR A 161 -11.98 -9.74 5.13
C THR A 161 -11.66 -8.28 5.44
N LYS A 162 -12.66 -7.45 5.78
CA LYS A 162 -12.43 -6.07 6.22
C LYS A 162 -11.58 -6.01 7.48
N LEU A 163 -11.83 -6.89 8.46
CA LEU A 163 -11.04 -6.98 9.67
C LEU A 163 -9.58 -7.35 9.36
N GLN A 164 -9.36 -8.32 8.48
CA GLN A 164 -8.02 -8.71 8.02
C GLN A 164 -7.30 -7.55 7.31
N ILE A 165 -8.00 -6.81 6.44
CA ILE A 165 -7.45 -5.61 5.79
C ILE A 165 -7.10 -4.54 6.82
N SER A 166 -7.98 -4.29 7.81
CA SER A 166 -7.74 -3.31 8.86
C SER A 166 -6.50 -3.68 9.70
N ASN A 167 -6.38 -4.95 10.09
CA ASN A 167 -5.24 -5.44 10.85
C ASN A 167 -3.94 -5.35 10.04
N ALA A 168 -3.99 -5.70 8.75
CA ALA A 168 -2.84 -5.57 7.85
C ALA A 168 -2.44 -4.11 7.65
N ALA A 169 -3.41 -3.20 7.52
CA ALA A 169 -3.14 -1.77 7.42
C ALA A 169 -2.50 -1.21 8.70
N GLU A 170 -2.98 -1.62 9.87
CA GLU A 170 -2.37 -1.24 11.15
C GLU A 170 -0.93 -1.75 11.27
N GLN A 171 -0.67 -2.98 10.81
CA GLN A 171 0.69 -3.54 10.80
C GLN A 171 1.60 -2.76 9.84
N ILE A 172 1.13 -2.40 8.65
CA ILE A 172 1.89 -1.59 7.70
C ILE A 172 2.25 -0.23 8.30
N VAL A 173 1.34 0.41 9.03
CA VAL A 173 1.62 1.68 9.70
C VAL A 173 2.71 1.49 10.77
N LYS A 174 2.63 0.46 11.59
CA LYS A 174 3.67 0.14 12.58
C LYS A 174 5.02 -0.13 11.93
N ASP A 175 5.05 -0.92 10.86
CA ASP A 175 6.28 -1.22 10.13
C ASP A 175 6.86 0.07 9.53
N GLN A 176 6.02 0.95 8.98
CA GLN A 176 6.46 2.24 8.45
C GLN A 176 7.02 3.17 9.53
N ASP A 177 6.43 3.19 10.74
CA ASP A 177 6.96 3.94 11.87
C ASP A 177 8.33 3.40 12.30
N THR A 178 8.50 2.07 12.38
CA THR A 178 9.81 1.46 12.69
C THR A 178 10.87 1.78 11.64
N VAL A 179 10.48 1.80 10.36
CA VAL A 179 11.38 2.17 9.25
C VAL A 179 11.79 3.64 9.36
N ASN A 180 10.85 4.53 9.68
CA ASN A 180 11.15 5.95 9.89
C ASN A 180 12.10 6.15 11.09
N GLU A 181 11.88 5.43 12.19
CA GLU A 181 12.75 5.47 13.36
C GLU A 181 14.18 5.00 13.01
N LEU A 182 14.31 3.89 12.28
CA LEU A 182 15.60 3.40 11.78
C LEU A 182 16.27 4.41 10.83
N TYR A 183 15.50 5.09 9.99
CA TYR A 183 16.05 6.14 9.13
C TYR A 183 16.59 7.32 9.94
N LEU A 184 15.89 7.74 10.99
CA LEU A 184 16.34 8.81 11.88
C LEU A 184 17.61 8.38 12.63
N GLU A 185 17.62 7.18 13.22
CA GLU A 185 18.81 6.64 13.91
C GLU A 185 20.01 6.53 12.96
N THR A 186 19.79 6.07 11.72
CA THR A 186 20.86 5.98 10.72
C THR A 186 21.36 7.37 10.29
N ALA A 187 20.46 8.36 10.21
CA ALA A 187 20.84 9.74 9.91
C ALA A 187 21.68 10.34 11.04
N ASP A 188 21.31 10.11 12.30
CA ASP A 188 22.09 10.55 13.46
C ASP A 188 23.50 9.93 13.45
N ILE A 189 23.61 8.63 13.15
CA ILE A 189 24.91 7.95 13.02
C ILE A 189 25.75 8.52 11.86
N LEU A 190 25.09 8.88 10.75
CA LEU A 190 25.77 9.49 9.60
C LEU A 190 26.30 10.89 9.96
N ASP A 191 25.51 11.69 10.67
CA ASP A 191 25.91 13.00 11.16
C ASP A 191 27.09 12.90 12.14
N ASP A 192 27.09 11.89 13.04
CA ASP A 192 28.21 11.61 13.92
C ASP A 192 29.48 11.21 13.13
N CYS A 193 29.31 10.40 12.09
CA CYS A 193 30.42 10.02 11.20
C CYS A 193 30.98 11.23 10.44
N ASP A 194 30.13 12.13 9.96
CA ASP A 194 30.55 13.37 9.31
C ASP A 194 31.26 14.32 10.30
N GLN A 195 30.78 14.43 11.53
CA GLN A 195 31.48 15.18 12.59
C GLN A 195 32.87 14.61 12.88
N LEU A 196 32.98 13.28 13.00
CA LEU A 196 34.26 12.60 13.19
C LEU A 196 35.20 12.81 11.99
N LEU A 197 34.68 12.80 10.76
CA LEU A 197 35.48 13.10 9.56
C LEU A 197 36.00 14.54 9.59
N VAL A 198 35.16 15.52 9.94
CA VAL A 198 35.56 16.92 10.09
C VAL A 198 36.62 17.07 11.20
N GLU A 199 36.47 16.38 12.31
CA GLU A 199 37.47 16.39 13.40
C GLU A 199 38.80 15.79 12.93
N VAL A 200 38.79 14.67 12.22
CA VAL A 200 39.99 14.05 11.64
C VAL A 200 40.68 14.99 10.64
N GLU A 201 39.93 15.66 9.78
CA GLU A 201 40.47 16.65 8.85
C GLU A 201 41.12 17.82 9.60
N LYS A 202 40.46 18.35 10.62
CA LYS A 202 41.00 19.42 11.47
C LYS A 202 42.31 18.98 12.16
N MET A 203 42.34 17.78 12.74
CA MET A 203 43.55 17.24 13.37
C MET A 203 44.69 17.05 12.35
N ARG A 204 44.37 16.67 11.12
CA ARG A 204 45.35 16.57 10.04
C ARG A 204 45.91 17.94 9.64
N GLU A 205 45.06 18.94 9.53
CA GLU A 205 45.49 20.32 9.27
C GLU A 205 46.37 20.88 10.40
N GLU A 206 45.98 20.66 11.65
CA GLU A 206 46.75 21.09 12.83
C GLU A 206 48.13 20.42 12.85
N LYS A 207 48.19 19.11 12.55
CA LYS A 207 49.45 18.38 12.41
C LYS A 207 50.34 18.94 11.32
N GLU A 208 49.78 19.28 10.15
CA GLU A 208 50.54 19.92 9.06
C GLU A 208 51.00 21.33 9.44
N ARG A 209 50.18 22.11 10.15
CA ARG A 209 50.58 23.43 10.68
C ARG A 209 51.72 23.30 11.68
N TYR A 210 51.63 22.37 12.63
CA TYR A 210 52.67 22.09 13.61
C TYR A 210 53.96 21.64 12.92
N LYS A 211 53.88 20.73 11.95
CA LYS A 211 55.05 20.28 11.18
C LYS A 211 55.72 21.45 10.45
N LYS A 212 54.95 22.32 9.79
CA LYS A 212 55.48 23.53 9.14
C LYS A 212 56.09 24.51 10.15
N GLN A 213 55.52 24.63 11.35
CA GLN A 213 56.08 25.46 12.42
C GLN A 213 57.40 24.89 12.94
N VAL A 214 57.48 23.58 13.18
CA VAL A 214 58.72 22.89 13.58
C VAL A 214 59.78 23.00 12.49
N GLU A 215 59.42 22.85 11.21
CA GLU A 215 60.35 23.05 10.09
C GLU A 215 60.87 24.48 10.00
N ARG A 216 60.04 25.49 10.33
CA ARG A 216 60.48 26.90 10.43
C ARG A 216 61.33 27.20 11.66
N GLN A 217 61.13 26.46 12.75
CA GLN A 217 61.89 26.59 13.99
C GLN A 217 63.17 25.76 14.03
N LYS A 218 63.40 24.86 13.06
CA LYS A 218 64.69 24.17 12.94
C LYS A 218 65.79 25.24 12.77
N PRO A 219 66.77 25.30 13.70
CA PRO A 219 67.90 26.21 13.54
C PRO A 219 68.58 25.91 12.20
N SER A 220 68.94 26.97 11.47
CA SER A 220 69.73 26.84 10.23
C SER A 220 70.91 25.91 10.49
N VAL A 221 71.23 25.04 9.54
CA VAL A 221 72.33 24.06 9.66
C VAL A 221 73.62 24.73 10.13
N ALA A 222 73.83 26.00 9.76
CA ALA A 222 74.93 26.83 10.26
C ALA A 222 74.94 27.00 11.80
N LYS A 223 73.80 27.29 12.42
CA LYS A 223 73.71 27.44 13.89
C LYS A 223 73.95 26.14 14.64
N VAL A 224 73.44 25.02 14.10
CA VAL A 224 73.68 23.68 14.66
C VAL A 224 75.16 23.31 14.54
N PHE A 225 75.80 23.70 13.44
CA PHE A 225 77.23 23.50 13.25
C PHE A 225 78.06 24.37 14.19
N ASP A 226 77.67 25.63 14.40
CA ASP A 226 78.32 26.54 15.34
C ASP A 226 78.24 26.02 16.79
N GLU A 227 77.04 25.58 17.22
CA GLU A 227 76.84 24.96 18.54
C GLU A 227 77.66 23.67 18.69
N TRP A 228 77.73 22.84 17.65
CA TRP A 228 78.57 21.63 17.68
C TRP A 228 80.06 21.94 17.74
N ASP A 229 80.52 22.97 17.02
CA ASP A 229 81.92 23.40 17.06
C ASP A 229 82.26 24.00 18.43
N GLU A 230 81.33 24.72 19.06
CA GLU A 230 81.46 25.21 20.42
C GLU A 230 81.56 24.07 21.44
N VAL A 231 80.69 23.05 21.34
CA VAL A 231 80.77 21.84 22.18
C VAL A 231 82.10 21.11 21.99
N ARG A 232 82.60 21.03 20.74
CA ARG A 232 83.91 20.44 20.44
C ARG A 232 85.06 21.25 21.07
N ARG A 233 84.99 22.59 21.05
CA ARG A 233 85.98 23.44 21.73
C ARG A 233 85.94 23.23 23.24
N CYS A 234 84.76 23.26 23.86
CA CYS A 234 84.58 22.97 25.29
C CYS A 234 85.13 21.59 25.68
N GLN A 235 84.96 20.58 24.83
CA GLN A 235 85.52 19.25 25.07
C GLN A 235 87.05 19.22 25.02
N ASN A 236 87.66 20.00 24.12
CA ASN A 236 89.11 20.13 24.07
C ASN A 236 89.65 20.90 25.27
N ASP A 237 88.96 21.96 25.70
CA ASP A 237 89.31 22.73 26.89
C ASP A 237 89.20 21.88 28.16
N LEU A 238 88.17 21.03 28.26
CA LEU A 238 88.05 20.06 29.35
C LEU A 238 89.24 19.08 29.38
N LYS A 239 89.61 18.51 28.23
CA LYS A 239 90.80 17.63 28.16
C LYS A 239 92.09 18.35 28.55
N HIS A 240 92.22 19.63 28.17
CA HIS A 240 93.35 20.45 28.56
C HIS A 240 93.37 20.69 30.08
N LEU A 241 92.22 21.02 30.66
CA LEU A 241 92.08 21.21 32.10
C LEU A 241 92.35 19.91 32.87
N GLU A 242 91.87 18.77 32.38
CA GLU A 242 92.18 17.45 32.95
C GLU A 242 93.69 17.17 32.92
N ALA A 243 94.38 17.51 31.82
CA ALA A 243 95.83 17.37 31.74
C ALA A 243 96.56 18.31 32.73
N GLN A 244 96.07 19.54 32.91
CA GLN A 244 96.61 20.47 33.91
C GLN A 244 96.35 20.00 35.33
N ILE A 245 95.18 19.43 35.62
CA ILE A 245 94.86 18.85 36.91
C ILE A 245 95.81 17.67 37.18
N ALA A 246 96.03 16.77 36.22
CA ALA A 246 96.97 15.68 36.38
C ALA A 246 98.40 16.17 36.65
N GLN A 247 98.84 17.26 36.01
CA GLN A 247 100.12 17.90 36.29
C GLN A 247 100.16 18.52 37.69
N LEU A 248 99.09 19.21 38.11
CA LEU A 248 98.98 19.78 39.45
C LEU A 248 98.91 18.70 40.52
N GLU A 249 98.29 17.55 40.25
CA GLU A 249 98.29 16.40 41.15
C GLU A 249 99.67 15.77 41.28
N LEU A 250 100.45 15.69 40.20
CA LEU A 250 101.86 15.30 40.24
C LEU A 250 102.68 16.28 41.08
N ILE A 251 102.53 17.59 40.83
CA ILE A 251 103.18 18.64 41.60
C ILE A 251 102.74 18.60 43.07
N LYS A 252 101.45 18.38 43.34
CA LYS A 252 100.90 18.23 44.68
C LYS A 252 101.50 17.01 45.38
N LYS A 253 101.60 15.85 44.73
CA LYS A 253 102.29 14.67 45.28
C LYS A 253 103.76 14.97 45.58
N ASP A 254 104.44 15.70 44.71
CA ASP A 254 105.81 16.16 44.94
C ASP A 254 105.93 17.15 46.11
N PHE A 255 104.92 18.01 46.30
CA PHE A 255 104.83 18.92 47.44
C PHE A 255 104.45 18.22 48.74
N GLU A 256 103.49 17.29 48.75
CA GLU A 256 103.12 16.48 49.93
C GLU A 256 104.27 15.57 50.36
N ALA A 257 105.05 15.05 49.40
CA ALA A 257 106.31 14.36 49.68
C ALA A 257 107.36 15.30 50.30
N LYS A 258 107.31 16.60 50.02
CA LYS A 258 108.12 17.63 50.67
C LYS A 258 107.51 18.14 52.00
N ASP A 259 106.20 18.07 52.18
CA ASP A 259 105.45 18.61 53.34
C ASP A 259 105.33 17.58 54.47
N THR A 260 105.46 16.29 54.18
CA THR A 260 105.76 15.26 55.20
C THR A 260 107.08 15.50 55.94
N ALA A 261 107.94 16.41 55.45
CA ALA A 261 109.12 16.87 56.16
C ALA A 261 108.88 18.08 57.11
N LYS A 262 107.69 18.71 57.11
CA LYS A 262 107.38 19.87 57.98
C LYS A 262 105.96 19.77 58.57
N LYS A 263 105.84 19.16 59.74
CA LYS A 263 104.63 19.21 60.58
C LYS A 263 104.28 20.66 60.96
N LEU A 264 103.05 21.10 60.71
CA LEU A 264 102.44 22.28 61.36
C LEU A 264 100.97 22.03 61.74
N THR A 265 100.69 22.48 62.96
CA THR A 265 99.51 22.37 63.84
C THR A 265 98.28 23.18 63.39
N GLN A 266 97.06 22.64 63.56
CA GLN A 266 95.78 23.33 63.35
C GLN A 266 95.37 24.18 64.58
N ASP A 267 94.83 25.37 64.31
CA ASP A 267 94.53 26.46 65.27
C ASP A 267 93.07 26.39 65.79
N PRO A 268 92.80 26.50 67.12
CA PRO A 268 91.47 26.31 67.73
C PRO A 268 90.44 27.43 67.49
N LYS A 269 90.85 28.58 66.92
CA LYS A 269 89.97 29.74 66.71
C LYS A 269 88.94 29.57 65.59
N LEU A 270 89.19 28.66 64.64
CA LEU A 270 88.25 28.38 63.55
C LEU A 270 87.02 27.59 64.02
N ASN A 271 87.13 26.83 65.11
CA ASN A 271 86.05 26.01 65.63
C ASN A 271 85.01 26.83 66.41
N GLU A 272 85.43 27.83 67.17
CA GLU A 272 84.50 28.72 67.89
C GLU A 272 83.62 29.54 66.94
N LEU A 273 84.19 30.00 65.82
CA LEU A 273 83.44 30.76 64.82
C LEU A 273 82.32 29.90 64.18
N GLY A 274 82.60 28.63 63.92
CA GLY A 274 81.61 27.67 63.40
C GLY A 274 80.42 27.47 64.36
N CYS A 275 80.69 27.31 65.65
CA CYS A 275 79.62 27.12 66.66
C CYS A 275 78.74 28.35 66.86
N THR A 276 79.31 29.56 66.72
CA THR A 276 78.52 30.80 66.79
C THR A 276 77.62 30.99 65.57
N LEU A 277 78.07 30.54 64.39
CA LEU A 277 77.28 30.60 63.16
C LEU A 277 76.09 29.64 63.22
N ASP A 278 76.31 28.41 63.70
CA ASP A 278 75.24 27.41 63.88
C ASP A 278 74.19 27.85 64.91
N SER A 279 74.62 28.54 65.97
CA SER A 279 73.70 29.09 66.97
C SER A 279 72.85 30.22 66.40
N LEU A 280 73.42 31.02 65.49
CA LEU A 280 72.69 32.06 64.78
C LEU A 280 71.66 31.43 63.82
N ILE A 281 72.06 30.43 63.04
CA ILE A 281 71.18 29.72 62.10
C ILE A 281 69.95 29.13 62.82
N ARG A 282 70.16 28.44 63.95
CA ARG A 282 69.07 27.87 64.76
C ARG A 282 68.09 28.92 65.29
N LEU A 283 68.57 30.12 65.62
CA LEU A 283 67.73 31.21 66.14
C LEU A 283 66.85 31.83 65.05
N TRP A 284 67.36 31.86 63.81
CA TRP A 284 66.59 32.28 62.64
C TRP A 284 65.55 31.24 62.23
N GLU A 285 65.91 29.95 62.24
CA GLU A 285 64.99 28.85 61.98
C GLU A 285 63.84 28.78 62.99
N SER A 286 64.08 29.08 64.28
CA SER A 286 63.04 28.98 65.32
C SER A 286 62.07 30.16 65.39
N ASN A 287 62.42 31.33 64.80
CA ASN A 287 61.65 32.56 64.97
C ASN A 287 61.11 33.15 63.66
N PHE A 288 61.69 32.83 62.50
CA PHE A 288 61.42 33.54 61.24
C PHE A 288 61.06 32.64 60.04
N LEU A 289 60.98 31.31 60.22
CA LEU A 289 60.60 30.35 59.17
C LEU A 289 59.64 29.29 59.74
N PRO A 290 58.65 28.81 58.97
CA PRO A 290 57.39 29.45 58.60
C PRO A 290 56.21 28.96 59.47
N ASN A 291 55.44 29.91 60.00
CA ASN A 291 54.09 29.66 60.54
C ASN A 291 53.13 29.55 59.33
N PRO A 292 52.11 28.67 59.32
CA PRO A 292 51.37 28.24 58.11
C PRO A 292 50.48 29.30 57.42
N GLY A 293 50.63 30.58 57.74
CA GLY A 293 49.76 31.66 57.27
C GLY A 293 50.42 32.77 56.46
N TRP A 294 51.75 32.85 56.40
CA TRP A 294 52.49 33.97 55.81
C TRP A 294 53.75 33.52 55.07
N HIS A 295 53.95 34.07 53.87
CA HIS A 295 55.02 33.74 52.93
C HIS A 295 55.74 35.03 52.51
N ASP A 296 56.96 34.91 51.99
CA ASP A 296 57.77 36.02 51.47
C ASP A 296 57.94 37.20 52.46
N LEU A 297 58.41 36.88 53.68
CA LEU A 297 58.73 37.88 54.69
C LEU A 297 59.96 38.70 54.27
N GLU A 298 59.72 39.93 53.82
CA GLU A 298 60.75 40.92 53.52
C GLU A 298 60.86 41.94 54.65
N ILE A 299 62.00 41.94 55.33
CA ILE A 299 62.31 42.94 56.35
C ILE A 299 63.19 44.00 55.69
N TYR A 300 62.76 45.26 55.77
CA TYR A 300 63.50 46.41 55.29
C TYR A 300 63.96 47.29 56.49
N PRO A 301 65.15 47.01 57.06
CA PRO A 301 65.58 47.65 58.31
C PRO A 301 65.80 49.16 58.16
N GLN A 302 66.25 49.61 56.98
CA GLN A 302 66.59 51.01 56.74
C GLN A 302 65.35 51.91 56.66
N ILE A 303 64.24 51.41 56.12
CA ILE A 303 62.96 52.13 56.03
C ILE A 303 62.00 51.76 57.18
N LYS A 304 62.42 50.87 58.08
CA LYS A 304 61.65 50.35 59.22
C LYS A 304 60.29 49.78 58.79
N LYS A 305 60.28 49.03 57.70
CA LYS A 305 59.08 48.36 57.19
C LYS A 305 59.27 46.86 57.14
N ILE A 306 58.19 46.15 57.41
CA ILE A 306 58.11 44.70 57.31
C ILE A 306 56.97 44.39 56.34
N GLN A 307 57.27 43.61 55.31
CA GLN A 307 56.32 43.18 54.30
C GLN A 307 56.20 41.66 54.33
N PHE A 308 54.98 41.15 54.24
CA PHE A 308 54.74 39.71 54.10
C PHE A 308 53.42 39.47 53.37
N ASP A 309 53.32 38.31 52.73
CA ASP A 309 52.16 37.92 51.95
C ASP A 309 51.35 36.85 52.69
N VAL A 310 50.03 36.96 52.63
CA VAL A 310 49.06 36.04 53.24
C VAL A 310 48.16 35.45 52.14
N LEU A 311 48.15 34.12 52.05
CA LEU A 311 47.28 33.33 51.15
C LEU A 311 47.30 33.76 49.67
N GLU A 312 48.42 34.28 49.16
CA GLU A 312 48.61 34.82 47.78
C GLU A 312 47.66 35.96 47.35
N ILE A 313 46.73 36.37 48.21
CA ILE A 313 45.65 37.32 47.94
C ILE A 313 45.92 38.67 48.62
N PHE A 314 46.64 38.69 49.74
CA PHE A 314 46.90 39.90 50.51
C PHE A 314 48.39 40.13 50.73
N THR A 315 48.88 41.33 50.45
CA THR A 315 50.22 41.79 50.83
C THR A 315 50.08 42.78 51.97
N VAL A 316 50.70 42.49 53.12
CA VAL A 316 50.63 43.31 54.33
C VAL A 316 51.95 44.04 54.51
N LEU A 317 51.89 45.36 54.70
CA LEU A 317 53.02 46.24 54.97
C LEU A 317 52.86 46.90 56.34
N ILE A 318 53.75 46.59 57.28
CA ILE A 318 53.79 47.18 58.61
C ILE A 318 54.93 48.18 58.67
N ALA A 319 54.62 49.43 58.99
CA ALA A 319 55.61 50.48 59.28
C ALA A 319 55.83 50.60 60.79
N LEU A 320 57.11 50.75 61.19
CA LEU A 320 57.51 50.92 62.59
C LEU A 320 58.05 52.34 62.83
N ASP A 321 57.69 52.92 63.98
CA ASP A 321 58.24 54.19 64.47
C ASP A 321 59.63 53.99 65.13
N GLY A 322 60.34 55.10 65.38
CA GLY A 322 61.65 55.17 66.03
C GLY A 322 61.79 54.40 67.35
N GLY A 323 60.69 54.11 68.03
CA GLY A 323 60.63 53.29 69.25
C GLY A 323 60.29 51.80 69.04
N TYR A 324 60.37 51.28 67.81
CA TYR A 324 59.95 49.92 67.42
C TYR A 324 58.48 49.62 67.72
N ARG A 325 57.63 50.64 67.63
CA ARG A 325 56.17 50.53 67.76
C ARG A 325 55.53 50.57 66.39
N ILE A 326 54.44 49.84 66.20
CA ILE A 326 53.68 49.85 64.94
C ILE A 326 53.08 51.25 64.75
N SER A 327 53.52 51.94 63.70
CA SER A 327 53.05 53.29 63.32
C SER A 327 51.94 53.24 62.29
N ASP A 328 52.02 52.32 61.34
CA ASP A 328 50.99 52.15 60.32
C ASP A 328 50.95 50.71 59.80
N VAL A 329 49.77 50.26 59.39
CA VAL A 329 49.56 48.96 58.74
C VAL A 329 48.77 49.19 57.46
N THR A 330 49.37 48.86 56.33
CA THR A 330 48.77 48.98 54.99
C THR A 330 48.58 47.59 54.41
N ILE A 331 47.38 47.31 53.90
CA ILE A 331 47.03 46.01 53.30
C ILE A 331 46.66 46.26 51.85
N TYR A 332 47.30 45.51 50.96
CA TYR A 332 47.02 45.49 49.53
C TYR A 332 46.35 44.16 49.18
N ARG A 333 45.24 44.20 48.44
CA ARG A 333 44.60 43.00 47.87
C ARG A 333 45.09 42.83 46.43
N LYS A 334 45.59 41.65 46.10
CA LYS A 334 46.08 41.26 44.78
C LYS A 334 44.94 40.64 43.98
N GLY A 335 44.44 41.35 42.97
CA GLY A 335 43.44 40.86 42.01
C GLY A 335 44.03 40.76 40.58
N GLU A 336 43.31 40.10 39.66
CA GLU A 336 43.75 39.83 38.28
C GLU A 336 44.05 41.09 37.43
N GLY A 337 43.76 42.31 37.92
CA GLY A 337 43.99 43.58 37.23
C GLY A 337 44.89 44.59 37.95
N GLY A 338 45.53 44.24 39.06
CA GLY A 338 46.44 45.13 39.83
C GLY A 338 46.19 45.14 41.34
N MET A 339 47.05 45.85 42.08
CA MET A 339 47.01 45.98 43.55
C MET A 339 46.02 47.09 43.95
N SER A 340 44.94 46.74 44.66
CA SER A 340 43.99 47.69 45.22
C SER A 340 44.13 47.78 46.74
N VAL A 341 44.13 49.00 47.28
CA VAL A 341 44.09 49.25 48.74
C VAL A 341 42.65 49.09 49.23
N ASP A 342 42.44 48.23 50.21
CA ASP A 342 41.14 48.04 50.87
C ASP A 342 41.06 48.99 52.09
N GLU A 343 40.49 50.18 51.91
CA GLU A 343 40.48 51.27 52.91
C GLU A 343 39.67 50.95 54.17
N ASP A 344 38.65 50.09 54.04
CA ASP A 344 37.78 49.68 55.15
C ASP A 344 38.50 48.72 56.11
N LEU A 345 39.17 47.70 55.57
CA LEU A 345 39.99 46.75 56.34
C LEU A 345 41.22 47.40 56.99
N GLN A 346 41.80 48.41 56.32
CA GLN A 346 42.91 49.18 56.87
C GLN A 346 42.49 49.99 58.10
N SER A 347 41.31 50.60 58.09
CA SER A 347 40.85 51.45 59.19
C SER A 347 40.58 50.65 60.47
N GLU A 348 40.05 49.44 60.34
CA GLU A 348 39.74 48.55 61.47
C GLU A 348 41.01 47.94 62.10
N LEU A 349 41.96 47.49 61.28
CA LEU A 349 43.22 46.93 61.76
C LEU A 349 44.21 47.99 62.27
N LYS A 350 44.14 49.23 61.76
CA LYS A 350 44.86 50.38 62.33
C LYS A 350 44.36 50.70 63.75
N GLN A 351 43.05 50.66 64.00
CA GLN A 351 42.53 50.90 65.36
C GLN A 351 42.96 49.83 66.37
N GLN A 352 43.18 48.58 65.94
CA GLN A 352 43.48 47.46 66.82
C GLN A 352 44.97 47.25 67.13
N ASN A 353 45.88 47.65 66.21
CA ASN A 353 47.31 47.29 66.28
C ASN A 353 48.28 48.48 66.40
N VAL A 354 47.83 49.72 66.19
CA VAL A 354 48.69 50.91 66.30
C VAL A 354 49.11 51.14 67.76
N GLY A 355 50.43 51.27 67.99
CA GLY A 355 51.02 51.50 69.31
C GLY A 355 51.53 50.24 70.05
N SER A 356 51.30 49.04 69.52
CA SER A 356 51.84 47.80 70.08
C SER A 356 53.37 47.71 69.94
N ARG A 357 54.04 47.15 70.97
CA ARG A 357 55.49 46.86 70.98
C ARG A 357 55.81 45.44 70.49
N ASP A 358 54.85 44.53 70.57
CA ASP A 358 55.03 43.12 70.21
C ASP A 358 54.64 42.90 68.74
N VAL A 359 55.56 43.24 67.82
CA VAL A 359 55.32 43.17 66.37
C VAL A 359 54.90 41.77 65.93
N TYR A 360 55.52 40.73 66.48
CA TYR A 360 55.21 39.33 66.14
C TYR A 360 53.77 38.92 66.48
N LYS A 361 53.25 39.30 67.65
CA LYS A 361 51.85 39.00 68.03
C LYS A 361 50.84 39.77 67.17
N SER A 362 51.18 41.01 66.80
CA SER A 362 50.35 41.80 65.88
C SER A 362 50.36 41.19 64.48
N MET A 363 51.48 40.62 64.01
CA MET A 363 51.53 39.88 62.75
C MET A 363 50.67 38.61 62.80
N GLU A 364 50.72 37.84 63.88
CA GLU A 364 49.84 36.67 64.06
C GLU A 364 48.36 37.06 64.12
N ALA A 365 48.00 38.14 64.82
CA ALA A 365 46.62 38.62 64.92
C ALA A 365 46.07 39.11 63.56
N ILE A 366 46.88 39.87 62.80
CA ILE A 366 46.51 40.33 61.45
C ILE A 366 46.36 39.13 60.50
N THR A 367 47.27 38.16 60.57
CA THR A 367 47.22 36.94 59.75
C THR A 367 45.99 36.10 60.08
N GLY A 368 45.65 35.93 61.37
CA GLY A 368 44.45 35.20 61.80
C GLY A 368 43.15 35.86 61.35
N TYR A 369 43.06 37.19 61.38
CA TYR A 369 41.89 37.93 60.92
C TYR A 369 41.73 37.86 59.39
N LEU A 370 42.83 37.98 58.63
CA LEU A 370 42.82 37.88 57.17
C LEU A 370 42.51 36.46 56.67
N ILE A 371 42.95 35.42 57.39
CA ILE A 371 42.56 34.03 57.09
C ILE A 371 41.06 33.81 57.36
N GLY A 372 40.49 34.41 58.41
CA GLY A 372 39.06 34.30 58.73
C GLY A 372 38.10 35.04 57.78
N LEU A 373 38.61 36.00 57.01
CA LEU A 373 37.86 36.78 56.01
C LEU A 373 37.94 36.19 54.59
N ALA A 374 38.78 35.18 54.36
CA ALA A 374 38.87 34.51 53.07
C ALA A 374 37.61 33.65 52.86
N PRO A 375 36.84 33.83 51.76
CA PRO A 375 35.73 32.94 51.46
C PRO A 375 36.29 31.53 51.23
N VAL A 376 35.80 30.57 52.01
CA VAL A 376 36.02 29.14 51.77
C VAL A 376 35.61 28.85 50.33
N LYS A 377 36.59 28.52 49.50
CA LYS A 377 36.37 27.88 48.20
C LYS A 377 36.60 26.40 48.35
#